data_AF-A0A4S2EQF9-F1
#
_entry.id   AF-A0A4S2EQF9-F1
#
_cell.length_a   1.000
_cell.length_b   1.000
_cell.length_c   1.000
_cell.angle_alpha   90.00
_cell.angle_beta   90.00
_cell.angle_gamma   90.00
#
_symmetry.space_group_name_H-M   'P 1'
#
loop_
_entity.id
_entity.type
_entity.pdbx_description
1 polymer ?
#
loop_
_entity_poly.entity_id
_entity_poly.type
_entity_poly.pdbx_seq_one_letter_code
_entity_poly.pdbx_strand_id
1 'polypeptide(L)'
;MWFYNRLFVCVFIMSFCGLVNAQIDTSIYKDWMIGPFEKEPEGINPILGPNFDSKFYCPLERKEVRWESRAIIGGAVVVKDNQIFMIYQGEDDSRGYNLHTHGSPSIMRLGLAVSSDGINFTRRSPVLYPQDDLFLDKEGGGCEIPRLVESPDGGYVLLYDGCSRLPD
;
A
#
# COMPACT_ATOMS: atom_id res chain seq x y z
N MET A 1 65.32 -25.83 -37.59
CA MET A 1 65.02 -25.34 -36.24
C MET A 1 63.61 -24.75 -36.28
N TRP A 2 62.66 -25.52 -35.73
CA TRP A 2 61.35 -25.16 -35.18
C TRP A 2 60.28 -24.45 -36.02
N PHE A 3 59.27 -25.26 -36.38
CA PHE A 3 57.88 -24.87 -36.61
C PHE A 3 57.26 -24.26 -35.34
N TYR A 4 56.54 -23.14 -35.49
CA TYR A 4 55.46 -22.67 -34.60
C TYR A 4 54.30 -22.39 -35.57
N ASN A 5 53.15 -23.06 -35.62
CA ASN A 5 52.24 -23.60 -34.61
C ASN A 5 51.88 -22.58 -33.51
N ARG A 6 50.76 -21.86 -33.71
CA ARG A 6 49.54 -22.08 -32.92
C ARG A 6 48.42 -21.14 -33.35
N LEU A 7 47.39 -21.78 -33.90
CA LEU A 7 45.98 -21.45 -33.85
C LEU A 7 45.62 -20.46 -32.71
N PHE A 8 45.23 -19.23 -33.07
CA PHE A 8 44.50 -18.32 -32.18
C PHE A 8 43.39 -17.68 -32.99
N VAL A 9 42.29 -18.41 -33.16
CA VAL A 9 41.01 -17.86 -33.58
C VAL A 9 40.05 -18.12 -32.43
N CYS A 10 40.06 -17.20 -31.47
CA CYS A 10 39.02 -17.06 -30.47
C CYS A 10 37.76 -16.54 -31.18
N VAL A 11 36.94 -17.43 -31.73
CA VAL A 11 35.56 -17.06 -32.07
C VAL A 11 34.77 -17.13 -30.77
N PHE A 12 34.59 -15.95 -30.19
CA PHE A 12 33.54 -15.62 -29.23
C PHE A 12 32.21 -16.22 -29.72
N ILE A 13 31.82 -17.38 -29.17
CA ILE A 13 30.40 -17.75 -29.15
C ILE A 13 29.81 -16.89 -28.05
N MET A 14 29.48 -15.64 -28.40
CA MET A 14 28.64 -14.81 -27.54
C MET A 14 27.36 -15.59 -27.34
N SER A 15 27.18 -16.00 -26.08
CA SER A 15 25.94 -16.45 -25.49
C SER A 15 24.84 -15.45 -25.86
N PHE A 16 24.16 -15.71 -26.97
CA PHE A 16 22.83 -15.15 -27.22
C PHE A 16 21.87 -16.02 -26.39
N CYS A 17 22.02 -15.92 -25.07
CA CYS A 17 20.95 -16.27 -24.16
C CYS A 17 19.86 -15.26 -24.48
N GLY A 18 18.94 -15.67 -25.37
CA GLY A 18 17.82 -14.85 -25.75
C GLY A 18 17.15 -14.35 -24.48
N LEU A 19 17.03 -13.04 -24.38
CA LEU A 19 16.01 -12.42 -23.55
C LEU A 19 14.68 -12.96 -24.08
N VAL A 20 14.23 -14.08 -23.51
CA VAL A 20 12.85 -14.51 -23.60
C VAL A 20 12.11 -13.48 -22.76
N ASN A 21 11.72 -12.37 -23.38
CA ASN A 21 10.62 -11.59 -22.85
C ASN A 21 9.43 -12.53 -22.85
N ALA A 22 9.03 -12.99 -21.67
CA ALA A 22 7.75 -13.65 -21.50
C ALA A 22 6.68 -12.63 -21.91
N GLN A 23 6.24 -12.68 -23.17
CA GLN A 23 5.11 -11.89 -23.62
C GLN A 23 3.89 -12.37 -22.84
N ILE A 24 3.24 -11.47 -22.13
CA ILE A 24 1.94 -11.75 -21.51
C ILE A 24 1.00 -12.15 -22.64
N ASP A 25 0.40 -13.32 -22.53
CA ASP A 25 -0.64 -13.75 -23.46
C ASP A 25 -1.88 -12.88 -23.25
N THR A 26 -1.98 -11.81 -24.05
CA THR A 26 -3.10 -10.89 -23.98
C THR A 26 -4.35 -11.43 -24.67
N SER A 27 -4.30 -12.63 -25.29
CA SER A 27 -5.45 -13.21 -26.01
C SER A 27 -6.64 -13.52 -25.10
N ILE A 28 -6.43 -13.60 -23.79
CA ILE A 28 -7.49 -13.75 -22.78
C ILE A 28 -8.23 -12.44 -22.46
N TYR A 29 -7.65 -11.28 -22.78
CA TYR A 29 -8.23 -9.98 -22.47
C TYR A 29 -9.20 -9.55 -23.58
N LYS A 30 -10.37 -9.07 -23.16
CA LYS A 30 -11.39 -8.51 -24.04
C LYS A 30 -11.25 -6.99 -24.09
N ASP A 31 -11.71 -6.37 -25.17
CA ASP A 31 -11.58 -4.92 -25.41
C ASP A 31 -12.14 -4.03 -24.28
N TRP A 32 -13.10 -4.52 -23.49
CA TRP A 32 -13.70 -3.78 -22.38
C TRP A 32 -12.93 -3.90 -21.05
N MET A 33 -11.94 -4.79 -20.96
CA MET A 33 -11.19 -5.03 -19.73
C MET A 33 -10.08 -3.98 -19.56
N ILE A 34 -9.93 -3.49 -18.33
CA ILE A 34 -8.75 -2.70 -17.95
C ILE A 34 -7.65 -3.68 -17.56
N GLY A 35 -6.53 -3.66 -18.28
CA GLY A 35 -5.37 -4.51 -18.03
C GLY A 35 -4.60 -4.83 -19.32
N PRO A 36 -3.59 -5.72 -19.25
CA PRO A 36 -3.10 -6.42 -18.05
C PRO A 36 -2.48 -5.47 -17.01
N PHE A 37 -2.50 -5.86 -15.73
CA PHE A 37 -1.72 -5.20 -14.68
C PHE A 37 -0.45 -5.98 -14.43
N GLU A 38 0.69 -5.31 -14.55
CA GLU A 38 2.01 -5.86 -14.25
C GLU A 38 2.50 -5.31 -12.92
N LYS A 39 3.10 -6.17 -12.09
CA LYS A 39 3.84 -5.69 -10.92
C LYS A 39 5.17 -5.13 -11.40
N GLU A 40 5.57 -4.00 -10.85
CA GLU A 40 6.94 -3.49 -11.03
C GLU A 40 7.96 -4.60 -10.73
N PRO A 41 8.93 -4.82 -11.65
CA PRO A 41 10.01 -5.76 -11.40
C PRO A 41 10.88 -5.28 -10.22
N GLU A 42 11.66 -6.19 -9.63
CA GLU A 42 12.65 -5.87 -8.58
C GLU A 42 12.13 -5.48 -7.19
N GLY A 43 11.26 -6.27 -6.56
CA GLY A 43 11.09 -6.24 -5.09
C GLY A 43 10.60 -4.91 -4.48
N ILE A 44 10.12 -3.98 -5.31
CA ILE A 44 9.57 -2.67 -4.91
C ILE A 44 8.36 -2.82 -3.99
N ASN A 45 7.58 -3.90 -4.18
CA ASN A 45 6.44 -4.19 -3.33
C ASN A 45 6.86 -4.85 -2.01
N PRO A 46 6.25 -4.46 -0.87
CA PRO A 46 5.14 -3.51 -0.75
C PRO A 46 5.58 -2.04 -0.78
N ILE A 47 4.82 -1.17 -1.48
CA ILE A 47 5.06 0.29 -1.52
C ILE A 47 4.80 0.98 -0.18
N LEU A 48 4.00 0.37 0.70
CA LEU A 48 3.80 0.79 2.09
C LEU A 48 3.78 -0.46 2.99
N GLY A 49 4.71 -0.54 3.93
CA GLY A 49 4.71 -1.53 5.01
C GLY A 49 4.41 -0.90 6.39
N PRO A 50 4.22 -1.73 7.43
CA PRO A 50 4.08 -1.24 8.81
C PRO A 50 5.26 -0.36 9.22
N ASN A 51 5.01 0.65 10.06
CA ASN A 51 6.06 1.53 10.57
C ASN A 51 5.95 1.69 12.09
N PHE A 52 6.97 1.22 12.80
CA PHE A 52 7.04 1.25 14.26
C PHE A 52 7.42 2.62 14.83
N ASP A 53 7.97 3.51 14.00
CA ASP A 53 8.36 4.87 14.39
C ASP A 53 7.22 5.88 14.18
N SER A 54 6.15 5.48 13.49
CA SER A 54 4.98 6.32 13.23
C SER A 54 4.12 6.47 14.48
N LYS A 55 4.31 7.58 15.19
CA LYS A 55 3.60 7.89 16.43
C LYS A 55 2.45 8.87 16.22
N PHE A 56 1.40 8.69 17.01
CA PHE A 56 0.23 9.56 17.00
C PHE A 56 -0.39 9.61 18.40
N TYR A 57 -0.80 10.79 18.87
CA TYR A 57 -1.58 10.90 20.09
C TYR A 57 -3.03 10.52 19.78
N CYS A 58 -3.45 9.34 20.22
CA CYS A 58 -4.81 8.88 19.98
C CYS A 58 -5.77 9.54 20.99
N PRO A 59 -6.77 10.31 20.54
CA PRO A 59 -7.72 10.96 21.45
C PRO A 59 -8.61 9.95 22.19
N LEU A 60 -8.96 8.84 21.54
CA LEU A 60 -9.76 7.77 22.13
C LEU A 60 -9.02 7.03 23.27
N GLU A 61 -7.74 6.74 23.07
CA GLU A 61 -6.90 6.00 24.03
C GLU A 61 -6.14 6.94 25.01
N ARG A 62 -6.19 8.26 24.76
CA ARG A 62 -5.53 9.32 25.54
C ARG A 62 -4.03 9.09 25.78
N LYS A 63 -3.36 8.45 24.82
CA LYS A 63 -1.93 8.13 24.86
C LYS A 63 -1.33 8.16 23.46
N GLU A 64 -0.01 8.25 23.42
CA GLU A 64 0.75 8.02 22.19
C GLU A 64 0.65 6.53 21.78
N VAL A 65 0.32 6.28 20.52
CA VAL A 65 0.26 4.96 19.91
C VAL A 65 1.11 4.90 18.66
N ARG A 66 1.60 3.70 18.32
CA ARG A 66 2.22 3.43 17.03
C ARG A 66 1.11 3.09 16.04
N TRP A 67 0.59 4.10 15.35
CA TRP A 67 -0.75 4.01 14.75
C TRP A 67 -0.85 3.11 13.51
N GLU A 68 0.28 2.82 12.87
CA GLU A 68 0.40 2.00 11.66
C GLU A 68 1.47 0.89 11.80
N SER A 69 1.74 0.45 13.02
CA SER A 69 2.83 -0.51 13.29
C SER A 69 2.43 -1.97 13.11
N ARG A 70 1.14 -2.30 13.10
CA ARG A 70 0.68 -3.68 12.93
C ARG A 70 0.58 -4.05 11.46
N ALA A 71 -0.20 -3.30 10.71
CA ALA A 71 -0.52 -3.62 9.32
C ALA A 71 -0.92 -2.38 8.53
N ILE A 72 -0.61 -2.42 7.23
CA ILE A 72 -1.23 -1.58 6.21
C ILE A 72 -2.08 -2.50 5.36
N ILE A 73 -3.40 -2.31 5.34
CA ILE A 73 -4.33 -3.29 4.74
C ILE A 73 -4.79 -2.88 3.34
N GLY A 74 -5.00 -1.58 3.10
CA GLY A 74 -5.47 -1.09 1.82
C GLY A 74 -5.44 0.43 1.73
N GLY A 75 -5.77 0.97 0.56
CA GLY A 75 -5.85 2.39 0.34
C GLY A 75 -6.66 2.74 -0.90
N ALA A 76 -7.04 4.01 -0.98
CA ALA A 76 -7.67 4.61 -2.14
C ALA A 76 -6.85 5.82 -2.60
N VAL A 77 -6.82 6.04 -3.91
CA VAL A 77 -6.00 7.07 -4.52
C VAL A 77 -6.84 8.01 -5.37
N VAL A 78 -6.44 9.28 -5.39
CA VAL A 78 -6.86 10.28 -6.38
C VAL A 78 -5.62 10.98 -6.91
N VAL A 79 -5.75 11.57 -8.11
CA VAL A 79 -4.70 12.40 -8.69
C VAL A 79 -5.11 13.86 -8.54
N LYS A 80 -4.21 14.68 -7.98
CA LYS A 80 -4.39 16.12 -7.81
C LYS A 80 -3.06 16.81 -8.03
N ASP A 81 -3.06 17.93 -8.76
CA ASP A 81 -1.85 18.74 -8.99
C ASP A 81 -0.66 17.91 -9.50
N ASN A 82 -0.93 16.94 -10.38
CA ASN A 82 0.06 16.02 -10.94
C ASN A 82 0.78 15.13 -9.89
N GLN A 83 0.16 14.92 -8.73
CA GLN A 83 0.59 14.00 -7.68
C GLN A 83 -0.52 13.02 -7.33
N ILE A 84 -0.13 11.88 -6.79
CA ILE A 84 -1.01 10.82 -6.29
C ILE A 84 -1.17 11.01 -4.80
N PHE A 85 -2.41 11.20 -4.34
CA PHE A 85 -2.77 11.27 -2.94
C PHE A 85 -3.46 9.97 -2.56
N MET A 86 -2.86 9.22 -1.63
CA MET A 86 -3.38 7.96 -1.11
C MET A 86 -3.91 8.15 0.30
N ILE A 87 -5.18 7.81 0.51
CA ILE A 87 -5.74 7.57 1.84
C ILE A 87 -5.61 6.08 2.12
N TYR A 88 -4.92 5.69 3.20
CA TYR A 88 -4.60 4.29 3.48
C TYR A 88 -4.94 3.89 4.92
N GLN A 89 -5.37 2.65 5.11
CA GLN A 89 -5.69 2.09 6.42
C GLN A 89 -4.42 1.58 7.11
N GLY A 90 -4.11 2.16 8.27
CA GLY A 90 -3.09 1.69 9.21
C GLY A 90 -3.73 1.12 10.48
N GLU A 91 -3.18 0.02 10.98
CA GLU A 91 -3.57 -0.59 12.23
C GLU A 91 -2.49 -0.45 13.29
N ASP A 92 -2.91 -0.06 14.51
CA ASP A 92 -2.01 0.04 15.66
C ASP A 92 -1.79 -1.30 16.37
N ASP A 93 -0.78 -1.35 17.24
CA ASP A 93 -0.52 -2.50 18.11
C ASP A 93 -0.94 -2.27 19.57
N SER A 94 -1.76 -1.26 19.82
CA SER A 94 -2.08 -0.78 21.17
C SER A 94 -2.85 -1.79 22.02
N ARG A 95 -3.51 -2.75 21.37
CA ARG A 95 -4.32 -3.83 21.97
C ARG A 95 -3.74 -5.23 21.73
N GLY A 96 -2.46 -5.29 21.33
CA GLY A 96 -1.71 -6.53 21.12
C GLY A 96 -2.01 -7.21 19.77
N TYR A 97 -1.42 -8.39 19.57
CA TYR A 97 -1.47 -9.14 18.31
C TYR A 97 -2.39 -10.35 18.36
N ASN A 98 -3.27 -10.45 19.36
CA ASN A 98 -4.02 -11.66 19.74
C ASN A 98 -4.50 -12.46 18.51
N LEU A 99 -3.79 -13.55 18.19
CA LEU A 99 -4.03 -14.36 16.98
C LEU A 99 -5.22 -15.31 17.12
N HIS A 100 -5.87 -15.31 18.29
CA HIS A 100 -6.94 -16.23 18.65
C HIS A 100 -8.33 -15.56 18.70
N THR A 101 -8.44 -14.30 18.29
CA THR A 101 -9.73 -13.56 18.24
C THR A 101 -10.32 -13.53 16.84
N HIS A 102 -11.64 -13.58 16.74
CA HIS A 102 -12.36 -13.26 15.50
C HIS A 102 -12.34 -11.73 15.29
N GLY A 103 -11.32 -11.24 14.59
CA GLY A 103 -11.14 -9.82 14.30
C GLY A 103 -9.79 -9.27 14.76
N SER A 104 -9.39 -8.13 14.17
CA SER A 104 -8.20 -7.40 14.62
C SER A 104 -8.52 -6.72 15.95
N PRO A 105 -7.71 -6.90 17.01
CA PRO A 105 -7.89 -6.15 18.25
C PRO A 105 -7.50 -4.67 18.09
N SER A 106 -6.87 -4.30 16.98
CA SER A 106 -6.26 -3.00 16.72
C SER A 106 -7.28 -1.89 16.51
N ILE A 107 -6.85 -0.63 16.70
CA ILE A 107 -7.64 0.51 16.23
C ILE A 107 -7.17 0.90 14.83
N MET A 108 -8.10 0.87 13.87
CA MET A 108 -7.83 1.26 12.48
C MET A 108 -7.98 2.77 12.30
N ARG A 109 -7.02 3.37 11.57
CA ARG A 109 -7.03 4.80 11.22
C ARG A 109 -6.65 4.96 9.76
N LEU A 110 -7.08 6.07 9.15
CA LEU A 110 -6.71 6.39 7.77
C LEU A 110 -5.61 7.46 7.73
N GLY A 111 -4.45 7.09 7.21
CA GLY A 111 -3.35 8.01 6.92
C GLY A 111 -3.44 8.63 5.55
N LEU A 112 -2.64 9.66 5.33
CA LEU A 112 -2.42 10.25 4.02
C LEU A 112 -0.97 9.99 3.57
N ALA A 113 -0.79 9.54 2.34
CA ALA A 113 0.52 9.46 1.70
C ALA A 113 0.48 10.12 0.32
N VAL A 114 1.58 10.76 -0.06
CA VAL A 114 1.69 11.49 -1.34
C VAL A 114 2.87 10.95 -2.14
N SER A 115 2.66 10.75 -3.44
CA SER A 115 3.67 10.28 -4.38
C SER A 115 3.59 11.05 -5.70
N SER A 116 4.73 11.23 -6.37
CA SER A 116 4.81 11.77 -7.73
C SER A 116 4.88 10.70 -8.81
N ASP A 117 5.21 9.45 -8.44
CA ASP A 117 5.49 8.34 -9.37
C ASP A 117 4.61 7.11 -9.16
N GLY A 118 3.80 7.10 -8.09
CA GLY A 118 2.94 5.97 -7.72
C GLY A 118 3.67 4.82 -7.03
N ILE A 119 4.96 5.00 -6.72
CA ILE A 119 5.83 3.98 -6.13
C ILE A 119 6.37 4.48 -4.79
N ASN A 120 6.98 5.66 -4.78
CA ASN A 120 7.62 6.25 -3.61
C ASN A 120 6.65 7.19 -2.91
N PHE A 121 6.18 6.79 -1.73
CA PHE A 121 5.18 7.53 -0.96
C PHE A 121 5.78 8.21 0.26
N THR A 122 5.50 9.50 0.42
CA THR A 122 5.78 10.25 1.65
C THR A 122 4.54 10.25 2.54
N ARG A 123 4.64 9.65 3.72
CA ARG A 123 3.54 9.50 4.69
C ARG A 123 3.27 10.77 5.48
N ARG A 124 2.07 10.85 6.06
CA ARG A 124 1.60 11.87 7.01
C ARG A 124 0.85 11.16 8.15
N SER A 125 0.62 11.89 9.24
CA SER A 125 -0.20 11.42 10.36
C SER A 125 -1.63 11.06 9.92
N PRO A 126 -2.37 10.29 10.73
CA PRO A 126 -3.77 9.98 10.47
C PRO A 126 -4.60 11.24 10.19
N VAL A 127 -5.44 11.17 9.15
CA VAL A 127 -6.38 12.24 8.75
C VAL A 127 -7.83 11.88 9.05
N LEU A 128 -8.14 10.60 9.24
CA LEU A 128 -9.40 10.12 9.78
C LEU A 128 -9.12 9.04 10.83
N TYR A 129 -9.76 9.14 11.98
CA TYR A 129 -9.55 8.26 13.12
C TYR A 129 -10.72 8.39 14.09
N PRO A 130 -11.01 7.36 14.90
CA PRO A 130 -12.05 7.47 15.90
C PRO A 130 -11.65 8.41 17.03
N GLN A 131 -12.62 9.17 17.50
CA GLN A 131 -12.50 10.14 18.57
C GLN A 131 -13.83 10.22 19.34
N ASP A 132 -13.84 11.02 20.40
CA ASP A 132 -15.04 11.26 21.22
C ASP A 132 -15.99 12.23 20.51
N ASP A 133 -16.69 11.73 19.48
CA ASP A 133 -17.67 12.47 18.70
C ASP A 133 -18.95 11.64 18.46
N LEU A 134 -19.86 12.17 17.63
CA LEU A 134 -21.17 11.58 17.33
C LEU A 134 -21.10 10.20 16.64
N PHE A 135 -19.92 9.77 16.18
CA PHE A 135 -19.70 8.50 15.48
C PHE A 135 -18.99 7.45 16.33
N LEU A 136 -18.62 7.75 17.57
CA LEU A 136 -17.88 6.84 18.46
C LEU A 136 -18.49 5.43 18.52
N ASP A 137 -19.81 5.31 18.65
CA ASP A 137 -20.48 4.00 18.73
C ASP A 137 -20.31 3.15 17.47
N LYS A 138 -20.08 3.79 16.32
CA LYS A 138 -19.90 3.16 15.01
C LYS A 138 -18.43 3.00 14.64
N GLU A 139 -17.52 3.77 15.24
CA GLU A 139 -16.11 3.86 14.85
C GLU A 139 -15.14 3.47 15.97
N GLY A 140 -15.60 3.12 17.17
CA GLY A 140 -14.72 2.84 18.31
C GLY A 140 -13.71 1.70 18.13
N GLY A 141 -13.91 0.86 17.10
CA GLY A 141 -12.97 -0.12 16.57
C GLY A 141 -12.04 0.48 15.51
N GLY A 142 -12.53 1.39 14.66
CA GLY A 142 -11.71 2.17 13.74
C GLY A 142 -12.45 2.62 12.48
N CYS A 143 -11.70 3.25 11.58
CA CYS A 143 -12.15 3.61 10.24
C CYS A 143 -11.39 2.75 9.22
N GLU A 144 -12.12 2.07 8.33
CA GLU A 144 -11.55 1.02 7.49
C GLU A 144 -11.87 1.18 6.00
N ILE A 145 -11.07 0.50 5.18
CA ILE A 145 -11.26 0.23 3.76
C ILE A 145 -11.71 1.48 2.99
N PRO A 146 -10.84 2.51 2.87
CA PRO A 146 -11.21 3.74 2.18
C PRO A 146 -11.46 3.50 0.70
N ARG A 147 -12.44 4.21 0.15
CA ARG A 147 -12.64 4.47 -1.29
C ARG A 147 -12.77 5.98 -1.45
N LEU A 148 -12.02 6.55 -2.38
CA LEU A 148 -11.92 7.99 -2.57
C LEU A 148 -12.24 8.33 -4.01
N VAL A 149 -13.13 9.29 -4.21
CA VAL A 149 -13.48 9.82 -5.53
C VAL A 149 -13.51 11.34 -5.49
N GLU A 150 -13.08 11.98 -6.57
CA GLU A 150 -13.21 13.42 -6.76
C GLU A 150 -14.63 13.77 -7.19
N SER A 151 -15.20 14.82 -6.59
CA SER A 151 -16.53 15.31 -6.95
C SER A 151 -16.47 16.26 -8.16
N PRO A 152 -17.45 16.23 -9.09
CA PRO A 152 -17.51 17.17 -10.20
C PRO A 152 -17.56 18.65 -9.77
N ASP A 153 -18.14 18.94 -8.61
CA ASP A 153 -18.27 20.30 -8.07
C ASP A 153 -17.03 20.75 -7.28
N GLY A 154 -15.97 19.95 -7.28
CA GLY A 154 -14.78 20.12 -6.47
C GLY A 154 -14.87 19.40 -5.11
N GLY A 155 -13.71 19.09 -4.55
CA GLY A 155 -13.58 18.33 -3.31
C GLY A 155 -13.60 16.81 -3.52
N TYR A 156 -13.65 16.07 -2.41
CA TYR A 156 -13.50 14.61 -2.42
C TYR A 156 -14.57 13.94 -1.57
N VAL A 157 -15.10 12.83 -2.06
CA VAL A 157 -16.00 11.94 -1.32
C VAL A 157 -15.21 10.72 -0.88
N LEU A 158 -15.06 10.58 0.43
CA LEU A 158 -14.48 9.41 1.07
C LEU A 158 -15.61 8.49 1.54
N LEU A 159 -15.66 7.28 1.01
CA LEU A 159 -16.45 6.18 1.56
C LEU A 159 -15.51 5.31 2.40
N TYR A 160 -15.91 4.98 3.61
CA TYR A 160 -15.16 4.12 4.53
C TYR A 160 -16.12 3.31 5.39
N ASP A 161 -15.62 2.21 5.93
CA ASP A 161 -16.37 1.35 6.83
C ASP A 161 -16.05 1.76 8.28
N GLY A 162 -17.08 2.16 9.04
CA GLY A 162 -16.96 2.40 10.47
C GLY A 162 -17.07 1.08 11.22
N CYS A 163 -16.03 0.73 11.99
CA CYS A 163 -16.01 -0.46 12.83
C CYS A 163 -16.28 -0.09 14.28
N SER A 164 -17.35 -0.64 14.87
CA SER A 164 -17.64 -0.44 16.29
C SER A 164 -16.66 -1.24 17.15
N ARG A 165 -16.47 -0.80 18.40
CA ARG A 165 -15.64 -1.55 19.34
C ARG A 165 -16.30 -2.91 19.62
N LEU A 166 -15.53 -3.99 19.56
CA LEU A 166 -16.01 -5.30 20.02
C LEU A 166 -16.39 -5.20 21.51
N PRO A 167 -17.53 -5.76 21.94
CA PRO A 167 -17.85 -5.83 23.35
C PRO A 167 -16.79 -6.63 24.11
N ASP A 168 -16.45 -6.17 25.31
CA ASP A 168 -15.55 -6.83 26.25
C ASP A 168 -16.08 -8.21 26.69
#